data_AF-A0A0B4KE92-F1
#
_entry.id   AF-A0A0B4KE92-F1
#
_cell.length_a   1.000
_cell.length_b   1.000
_cell.length_c   1.000
_cell.angle_alpha   90.00
_cell.angle_beta   90.00
_cell.angle_gamma   90.00
#
_symmetry.space_group_name_H-M   'P 1'
#
loop_
_entity.id
_entity.type
_entity.pdbx_description
1 polymer ?
#
loop_
_entity_poly.entity_id
_entity_poly.type
_entity_poly.pdbx_seq_one_letter_code
_entity_poly.pdbx_strand_id
1 'polypeptide(L)' 'EDEIFSKEEFINIFDAARLSKSPAVFDTQKLAWMNNQYLKKLDLDTLVGLSLPHLVKAGSFSETMTEDEK' A
#
# COMPACT_ATOMS: atom_id res chain seq x y z
N GLU A 1 -6.30 -19.60 1.95
CA GLU A 1 -6.48 -18.50 2.91
C GLU A 1 -6.29 -17.21 2.14
N ASP A 2 -7.16 -16.23 2.36
CA ASP A 2 -6.97 -14.89 1.79
C ASP A 2 -5.86 -14.17 2.57
N GLU A 3 -5.04 -13.38 1.87
CA GLU A 3 -3.92 -12.65 2.48
C GLU A 3 -4.11 -11.13 2.42
N ILE A 4 -5.10 -10.65 1.66
CA ILE A 4 -5.38 -9.24 1.42
C ILE A 4 -6.73 -8.91 2.03
N PHE A 5 -6.75 -8.00 2.99
CA PHE A 5 -7.94 -7.58 3.71
C PHE A 5 -7.95 -6.07 3.85
N SER A 6 -9.13 -5.47 3.74
CA SER A 6 -9.36 -4.15 4.32
C SER A 6 -9.20 -4.19 5.83
N LYS A 7 -9.04 -3.01 6.43
CA LYS A 7 -8.97 -2.87 7.88
C LYS A 7 -10.24 -3.43 8.57
N GLU A 8 -11.41 -3.19 8.00
CA GLU A 8 -12.68 -3.64 8.56
C GLU A 8 -12.84 -5.16 8.48
N GLU A 9 -12.49 -5.76 7.33
CA GLU A 9 -12.45 -7.21 7.19
C GLU A 9 -11.48 -7.84 8.19
N PHE A 10 -10.28 -7.27 8.35
CA PHE A 10 -9.29 -7.79 9.29
C PHE A 10 -9.80 -7.74 10.74
N ILE A 11 -10.48 -6.66 11.14
CA ILE A 11 -11.11 -6.56 12.46
C ILE A 11 -12.17 -7.65 12.66
N ASN A 12 -13.02 -7.87 11.66
CA ASN A 12 -14.11 -8.84 11.75
C ASN A 12 -13.62 -10.29 11.84
N ILE A 13 -12.48 -10.62 11.22
CA ILE A 13 -11.95 -11.99 11.20
C ILE A 13 -10.91 -12.27 12.28
N PHE A 14 -10.47 -11.24 13.03
CA PHE A 14 -9.41 -11.40 14.02
C PHE A 14 -9.87 -12.26 15.19
N ASP A 15 -9.12 -13.32 15.48
CA ASP A 15 -9.33 -14.20 16.62
C ASP A 15 -7.98 -14.56 17.24
N ALA A 16 -7.78 -14.17 18.49
CA ALA A 16 -6.55 -14.44 19.24
C ALA A 16 -6.28 -15.94 19.43
N ALA A 17 -7.33 -16.78 19.42
CA ALA A 17 -7.17 -18.24 19.53
C ALA A 17 -6.50 -18.86 18.29
N ARG A 18 -6.49 -18.15 17.14
CA ARG A 18 -5.89 -18.61 15.88
C ARG A 18 -4.42 -18.19 15.70
N LEU A 19 -3.82 -17.53 16.69
CA LEU A 19 -2.42 -17.12 16.61
C LEU A 19 -1.48 -18.34 16.65
N SER A 20 -0.56 -18.41 15.68
CA SER A 20 0.48 -19.45 15.62
C SER A 20 1.55 -19.23 16.70
N LYS A 21 2.10 -20.32 17.23
CA LYS A 21 3.26 -20.29 18.16
C LYS A 21 4.61 -20.22 17.43
N SER A 22 4.62 -20.40 16.11
CA SER A 22 5.84 -20.36 15.32
C SER A 22 6.36 -18.91 15.22
N PRO A 23 7.69 -18.70 15.24
CA PRO A 23 8.27 -17.38 15.08
C PRO A 23 7.92 -16.82 13.70
N ALA A 24 7.40 -15.59 13.68
CA ALA A 24 7.12 -14.88 12.43
C ALA A 24 8.42 -14.32 11.84
N VAL A 25 8.62 -14.52 10.54
CA VAL A 25 9.72 -13.90 9.78
C VAL A 25 9.15 -12.76 8.95
N PHE A 26 9.84 -11.62 8.98
CA PHE A 26 9.49 -10.50 8.13
C PHE A 26 10.04 -10.71 6.72
N ASP A 27 9.13 -10.87 5.75
CA ASP A 27 9.47 -11.05 4.34
C ASP A 27 9.20 -9.75 3.57
N THR A 28 10.28 -9.11 3.13
CA THR A 28 10.21 -7.86 2.35
C THR A 28 9.66 -8.06 0.94
N GLN A 29 9.82 -9.24 0.35
CA GLN A 29 9.25 -9.56 -0.96
C GLN A 29 7.74 -9.72 -0.85
N LYS A 30 7.27 -10.42 0.19
CA LYS A 30 5.85 -10.54 0.49
C LYS A 30 5.22 -9.18 0.79
N LEU A 31 5.92 -8.33 1.56
CA LEU A 31 5.47 -6.96 1.80
C LEU A 31 5.29 -6.18 0.49
N ALA A 32 6.29 -6.21 -0.40
CA ALA A 32 6.22 -5.51 -1.68
C ALA A 32 5.06 -6.04 -2.55
N TRP A 33 4.85 -7.36 -2.54
CA TRP A 33 3.71 -7.99 -3.22
C TRP A 33 2.37 -7.52 -2.63
N MET A 34 2.20 -7.55 -1.31
CA MET A 34 0.98 -7.06 -0.64
C MET A 34 0.72 -5.58 -0.96
N ASN A 35 1.76 -4.74 -0.90
CA ASN A 35 1.66 -3.32 -1.23
C ASN A 35 1.15 -3.11 -2.66
N ASN A 36 1.64 -3.89 -3.62
CA ASN A 36 1.15 -3.86 -5.01
C ASN A 36 -0.34 -4.25 -5.12
N GLN A 37 -0.80 -5.25 -4.35
CA GLN A 37 -2.22 -5.61 -4.31
C GLN A 37 -3.11 -4.45 -3.84
N TYR A 38 -2.64 -3.65 -2.87
CA TYR A 38 -3.37 -2.47 -2.41
C TYR A 38 -3.30 -1.30 -3.40
N LEU A 39 -2.11 -1.00 -3.95
CA LEU A 39 -1.94 0.09 -4.92
C LEU A 39 -2.81 -0.10 -6.16
N LYS A 40 -2.95 -1.32 -6.67
CA LYS A 40 -3.80 -1.64 -7.82
C LYS A 40 -5.30 -1.42 -7.60
N LYS A 41 -5.73 -1.30 -6.34
CA LYS A 41 -7.13 -1.07 -5.97
C LYS A 41 -7.45 0.41 -5.78
N LEU A 42 -6.43 1.28 -5.75
CA LEU A 42 -6.64 2.72 -5.63
C LEU A 42 -7.16 3.30 -6.95
N ASP A 43 -7.97 4.35 -6.84
CA ASP A 43 -8.29 5.19 -8.00
C ASP A 43 -7.06 6.01 -8.42
N LEU A 44 -7.09 6.50 -9.67
CA LEU A 44 -5.96 7.17 -10.28
C LEU A 44 -5.59 8.45 -9.54
N ASP A 45 -6.57 9.26 -9.14
CA ASP A 45 -6.33 10.55 -8.49
C ASP A 45 -5.64 10.35 -7.13
N THR A 46 -6.11 9.38 -6.35
CA THR A 46 -5.46 8.98 -5.09
C THR A 46 -4.03 8.48 -5.33
N LEU A 47 -3.82 7.64 -6.34
CA LEU A 47 -2.49 7.09 -6.66
C LEU A 47 -1.50 8.19 -7.08
N VAL A 48 -1.94 9.14 -7.91
CA VAL A 48 -1.14 10.30 -8.31
C VAL A 48 -0.84 11.18 -7.09
N GLY A 49 -1.84 11.51 -6.28
CA GLY A 49 -1.65 12.32 -5.07
C GLY A 49 -0.66 11.71 -4.08
N LEU A 50 -0.66 10.38 -3.93
CA LEU A 50 0.30 9.68 -3.08
C LEU A 50 1.71 9.63 -3.67
N SER A 51 1.85 9.49 -4.99
CA SER A 51 3.15 9.30 -5.66
C SER A 51 3.86 10.61 -5.99
N LEU A 52 3.12 11.67 -6.28
CA LEU A 52 3.66 12.96 -6.75
C LEU A 52 4.75 13.55 -5.84
N PRO A 53 4.60 13.61 -4.50
CA PRO A 53 5.65 14.15 -3.62
C PRO A 53 6.97 13.36 -3.72
N HIS A 54 6.89 12.05 -3.96
CA HIS A 54 8.06 11.20 -4.13
C HIS A 54 8.75 11.44 -5.47
N LEU A 55 7.98 11.66 -6.53
CA LEU A 55 8.49 11.93 -7.87
C LEU A 55 9.14 13.32 -7.97
N VAL A 56 8.55 14.33 -7.32
CA VAL A 56 9.16 15.67 -7.18
C VAL A 56 10.48 15.58 -6.42
N LYS A 57 10.50 14.87 -5.28
CA LYS A 57 11.74 14.66 -4.51
C LYS A 57 12.81 13.91 -5.29
N ALA A 58 12.42 13.00 -6.19
CA ALA A 58 13.34 12.28 -7.08
C ALA A 58 13.85 13.13 -8.25
N GLY A 59 13.38 14.37 -8.40
CA GLY A 59 13.73 15.26 -9.50
C GLY A 59 13.07 14.88 -10.82
N SER A 60 12.05 14.01 -10.81
CA SER A 60 11.31 13.61 -12.01
C SER A 60 10.26 14.65 -12.44
N PHE A 61 9.85 15.54 -11.52
CA PHE A 61 8.90 16.63 -11.74
C PHE A 61 9.34 17.90 -11.00
N SER A 62 8.89 19.07 -11.46
CA SER A 62 9.15 20.36 -10.82
C SER A 62 8.24 20.61 -9.60
N GLU A 63 8.68 21.44 -8.64
CA GLU A 63 7.85 21.85 -7.50
C GLU A 63 6.70 22.79 -7.91
N THR A 64 6.89 23.53 -9.01
CA THR A 64 5.86 24.31 -9.68
C THR A 64 5.39 23.55 -10.91
N MET A 65 4.27 22.83 -10.78
CA MET A 65 3.53 22.21 -11.88
C MET A 65 2.18 22.91 -12.02
N THR A 66 1.76 23.13 -13.26
CA THR A 66 0.39 23.53 -13.59
C THR A 66 -0.56 22.34 -13.38
N GLU A 67 -1.86 22.59 -13.18
CA GLU A 67 -2.85 21.51 -13.00
C GLU A 67 -2.92 20.56 -14.21
N ASP A 68 -2.54 21.03 -15.39
CA ASP A 68 -2.46 20.22 -16.62
C ASP A 68 -1.24 19.29 -16.67
N GLU A 69 -0.23 19.52 -15.81
CA GLU A 69 1.01 18.72 -15.74
C GLU A 69 0.95 17.63 -14.66
N LYS A 70 -0.03 17.69 -13.74
CA LYS A 70 -0.27 16.70 -12.68
C LYS A 70 -1.14 15.55 -13.16
#